data_AF-A0A835W6X5-F1
#
_entry.id   AF-A0A835W6X5-F1
#
_cell.length_a   1.000
_cell.length_b   1.000
_cell.length_c   1.000
_cell.angle_alpha   90.00
_cell.angle_beta   90.00
_cell.angle_gamma   90.00
#
_symmetry.space_group_name_H-M   'P 1'
#
loop_
_entity.id
_entity.type
_entity.pdbx_description
1 polymer ?
#
loop_
_entity_poly.entity_id
_entity_poly.type
_entity_poly.pdbx_seq_one_letter_code
_entity_poly.pdbx_strand_id
1 'polypeptide(L)' 'MKATQEQMDAADVPYHYRDYCAHMYIDYKECRLTSGFSWRTKCAHELHAYNKCEYKEFKRRVAIAIEEKRRRGLIAA' A
#
# COMPACT_ATOMS: atom_id res chain seq x y z
N MET A 1 9.73 2.48 -6.15
CA MET A 1 8.84 3.37 -5.38
C MET A 1 8.42 4.50 -6.31
N LYS A 2 7.13 4.84 -6.42
CA LYS A 2 6.65 5.82 -7.42
C LYS A 2 6.45 7.23 -6.87
N ALA A 3 6.13 7.38 -5.58
CA ALA A 3 6.08 8.67 -4.89
C ALA A 3 7.45 9.00 -4.31
N THR A 4 7.86 10.27 -4.40
CA THR A 4 9.07 10.78 -3.73
C THR A 4 8.81 11.00 -2.24
N GLN A 5 9.87 11.14 -1.43
CA GLN A 5 9.72 11.44 0.00
C GLN A 5 9.04 12.79 0.22
N GLU A 6 9.46 13.82 -0.52
CA GLU A 6 8.86 15.15 -0.50
C GLU A 6 7.36 15.12 -0.80
N GLN A 7 6.91 14.30 -1.76
CA GLN A 7 5.48 14.13 -2.07
C GLN A 7 4.70 13.47 -0.91
N MET A 8 5.28 12.48 -0.23
CA MET A 8 4.65 11.84 0.92
C MET A 8 4.60 12.75 2.15
N ASP A 9 5.61 13.61 2.32
CA ASP A 9 5.64 14.62 3.38
C ASP A 9 4.62 15.73 3.10
N ALA A 10 4.57 16.25 1.87
CA ALA A 10 3.58 17.25 1.46
C ALA A 10 2.15 16.73 1.59
N ALA A 11 1.92 15.45 1.31
CA ALA A 11 0.62 14.80 1.45
C ALA A 11 0.33 14.32 2.88
N ASP A 12 1.20 14.61 3.86
CA ASP A 12 1.09 14.17 5.26
C ASP A 12 0.68 12.70 5.39
N VAL A 13 1.45 11.82 4.74
CA VAL A 13 1.19 10.37 4.75
C VAL A 13 1.73 9.80 6.06
N PRO A 14 0.89 9.10 6.88
CA PRO A 14 1.36 8.45 8.09
C PRO A 14 2.45 7.42 7.79
N TYR A 15 3.40 7.25 8.70
CA TYR A 15 4.60 6.42 8.48
C TYR A 15 4.29 4.99 8.02
N HIS A 16 3.21 4.38 8.55
CA HIS A 16 2.79 3.03 8.18
C HIS A 16 2.34 2.88 6.72
N TYR A 17 1.90 3.96 6.09
CA TYR A 17 1.45 3.98 4.68
C TYR A 17 2.55 4.48 3.72
N ARG A 18 3.77 4.73 4.21
CA ARG A 18 4.93 5.15 3.40
C ARG A 18 5.67 3.95 2.80
N ASP A 19 4.93 3.08 2.12
CA ASP A 19 5.45 1.90 1.46
C ASP A 19 5.56 2.09 -0.08
N TYR A 20 5.84 1.01 -0.80
CA TYR A 20 5.90 1.05 -2.27
C TYR A 20 4.58 1.43 -2.94
N CYS A 21 3.45 1.31 -2.23
CA CYS A 21 2.10 1.59 -2.67
C CYS A 21 1.59 2.99 -2.27
N ALA A 22 2.40 3.79 -1.56
CA ALA A 22 2.07 5.13 -1.06
C ALA A 22 1.49 6.09 -2.11
N HIS A 23 1.93 6.00 -3.38
CA HIS A 23 1.38 6.81 -4.47
C HIS A 23 -0.14 6.63 -4.65
N MET A 24 -0.66 5.40 -4.54
CA MET A 24 -2.10 5.14 -4.62
C MET A 24 -2.85 5.59 -3.36
N TYR A 25 -2.16 5.61 -2.21
CA TYR A 25 -2.73 6.11 -0.96
C TYR A 25 -2.94 7.63 -1.02
N ILE A 26 -2.01 8.36 -1.63
CA ILE A 26 -2.15 9.81 -1.86
C ILE A 26 -3.39 10.10 -2.71
N ASP A 27 -3.60 9.37 -3.81
CA ASP A 27 -4.78 9.51 -4.68
C ASP A 27 -6.09 9.24 -3.91
N TYR A 28 -6.12 8.17 -3.09
CA TYR A 28 -7.27 7.85 -2.25
C TYR A 28 -7.50 8.93 -1.17
N LYS A 29 -6.45 9.46 -0.55
CA LYS A 29 -6.55 10.54 0.45
C LYS A 29 -7.14 11.80 -0.19
N GLU A 30 -6.70 12.16 -1.39
CA GLU A 30 -7.23 13.29 -2.15
C GLU A 30 -8.72 13.10 -2.50
N CYS A 31 -9.10 11.92 -3.03
CA CYS A 31 -10.50 11.61 -3.30
C CYS A 31 -11.37 11.73 -2.04
N ARG A 32 -10.86 11.22 -0.90
CA ARG A 32 -11.59 11.24 0.37
C ARG A 32 -11.80 12.65 0.91
N LEU A 33 -10.84 13.56 0.72
CA LEU A 33 -10.95 14.96 1.13
C LEU A 33 -11.96 15.73 0.26
N THR A 34 -12.00 15.44 -1.03
CA THR A 34 -12.88 16.14 -1.99
C THR A 34 -14.32 15.63 -2.01
N SER A 35 -14.55 14.34 -1.69
CA SER A 35 -15.85 13.68 -1.87
C SER A 35 -16.87 13.88 -0.73
N GLY A 36 -16.50 14.55 0.37
CA GLY A 36 -17.40 14.84 1.49
C GLY A 36 -18.05 13.59 2.08
N PHE A 37 -19.35 13.64 2.39
CA PHE A 37 -20.10 12.52 3.01
C PHE A 37 -20.24 11.27 2.12
N SER A 38 -20.10 11.41 0.80
CA SER A 38 -20.27 10.31 -0.17
C SER A 38 -18.97 9.60 -0.54
N TRP A 39 -17.89 9.82 0.20
CA TRP A 39 -16.56 9.26 -0.10
C TRP A 39 -16.56 7.73 -0.22
N ARG A 40 -17.42 7.02 0.50
CA ARG A 40 -17.47 5.56 0.50
C ARG A 40 -17.83 4.96 -0.87
N THR A 41 -18.72 5.62 -1.61
CA THR A 41 -19.12 5.14 -2.95
C THR A 41 -18.25 5.75 -4.03
N LYS A 42 -17.91 7.04 -3.92
CA LYS A 42 -17.13 7.76 -4.93
C LYS A 42 -15.67 7.31 -5.00
N CYS A 43 -15.06 7.02 -3.85
CA CYS A 43 -13.64 6.66 -3.78
C CYS A 43 -13.39 5.14 -3.70
N ALA A 44 -14.39 4.33 -4.05
CA ALA A 44 -14.31 2.87 -3.93
C ALA A 44 -13.27 2.27 -4.89
N HIS A 45 -13.08 2.88 -6.06
CA HIS A 45 -12.13 2.40 -7.06
C HIS A 45 -10.68 2.63 -6.63
N GLU A 46 -10.38 3.83 -6.12
CA GLU A 46 -9.09 4.24 -5.58
C GLU A 46 -8.72 3.38 -4.37
N LEU A 47 -9.68 3.16 -3.48
CA LEU A 47 -9.50 2.26 -2.33
C LEU A 47 -9.19 0.83 -2.78
N HIS A 48 -9.92 0.30 -3.76
CA HIS A 48 -9.66 -1.05 -4.28
C HIS A 48 -8.29 -1.13 -4.96
N ALA A 49 -7.90 -0.12 -5.73
CA ALA A 49 -6.59 -0.05 -6.38
C ALA A 49 -5.45 -0.05 -5.35
N TYR A 50 -5.55 0.76 -4.30
CA TYR A 50 -4.61 0.77 -3.18
C TYR A 50 -4.54 -0.61 -2.49
N ASN A 51 -5.68 -1.18 -2.10
CA ASN A 51 -5.73 -2.49 -1.43
C ASN A 51 -5.17 -3.63 -2.29
N LYS A 52 -5.35 -3.57 -3.61
CA LYS A 52 -4.78 -4.54 -4.54
C LYS A 52 -3.25 -4.43 -4.60
N CYS A 53 -2.70 -3.22 -4.49
CA CYS A 53 -1.26 -3.01 -4.40
C CYS A 53 -0.71 -3.63 -3.10
N GLU A 54 -1.33 -3.30 -1.96
CA GLU A 54 -0.97 -3.85 -0.65
C GLU A 54 -1.02 -5.37 -0.61
N TYR A 55 -2.04 -5.97 -1.23
CA TYR A 55 -2.14 -7.42 -1.30
C TYR A 55 -1.01 -8.06 -2.11
N LYS A 56 -0.56 -7.42 -3.20
CA LYS A 56 0.60 -7.90 -3.97
C LYS A 56 1.89 -7.78 -3.16
N GLU A 57 2.04 -6.67 -2.43
CA GLU A 57 3.18 -6.43 -1.55
C GLU A 57 3.25 -7.46 -0.42
N PHE A 58 2.12 -7.75 0.22
CA PHE A 58 1.99 -8.80 1.22
C PHE A 58 2.44 -10.16 0.67
N LYS A 59 1.93 -10.56 -0.51
CA LYS A 59 2.34 -11.83 -1.15
C LYS A 59 3.83 -11.89 -1.43
N ARG A 60 4.44 -10.77 -1.86
CA ARG A 60 5.90 -10.69 -2.03
C ARG A 60 6.63 -10.93 -0.71
N ARG A 61 6.20 -10.31 0.38
CA ARG A 61 6.80 -10.50 1.72
C ARG A 61 6.64 -11.93 2.23
N VAL A 62 5.49 -12.56 1.98
CA VAL A 62 5.28 -13.98 2.31
C VAL A 62 6.24 -14.87 1.53
N ALA A 63 6.43 -14.63 0.23
CA ALA A 63 7.37 -15.40 -0.58
C ALA A 63 8.81 -15.27 -0.07
N ILE A 64 9.26 -14.04 0.27
CA ILE A 64 10.58 -13.80 0.88
C ILE A 64 10.71 -14.56 2.20
N ALA A 65 9.70 -14.48 3.08
CA ALA A 65 9.72 -15.18 4.36
C ALA A 65 9.77 -16.71 4.21
N ILE A 66 9.09 -17.28 3.21
CA ILE A 66 9.16 -18.71 2.87
C ILE A 66 10.57 -19.06 2.39
N GLU A 67 11.15 -18.28 1.49
CA GLU A 67 12.51 -18.50 1.00
C GLU A 67 13.54 -18.42 2.13
N GLU A 68 13.44 -17.45 3.03
CA GLU A 68 14.30 -17.35 4.21
C GLU A 68 14.16 -18.56 5.12
N LYS A 69 12.93 -19.02 5.38
CA LYS A 69 12.71 -20.22 6.19
C LYS A 69 13.28 -21.48 5.53
N ARG A 70 13.21 -21.60 4.20
CA ARG A 70 13.88 -22.67 3.43
C ARG A 70 15.40 -22.59 3.57
N ARG A 71 15.99 -21.40 3.42
CA ARG A 71 17.44 -21.17 3.63
C ARG A 71 17.89 -21.53 5.04
N ARG A 72 17.03 -21.34 6.05
CA ARG A 72 17.28 -21.69 7.45
C ARG A 72 16.94 -23.15 7.80
N GLY A 73 16.43 -23.95 6.85
CA GLY A 73 16.05 -25.35 7.08
C GLY A 73 14.81 -25.55 7.97
N LEU A 74 13.97 -24.52 8.14
CA LEU A 74 12.79 -24.55 9.02
C LEU A 74 11.53 -25.16 8.38
N ILE A 75 11.58 -25.43 7.08
CA ILE A 75 10.50 -26.04 6.29
C ILE A 75 11.14 -26.93 5.21
N ALA A 76 10.50 -28.07 4.94
CA ALA A 76 10.94 -29.01 3.90
C ALA A 76 11.00 -28.31 2.52
N ALA A 77 11.98 -28.75 1.71
CA ALA A 77 12.24 -28.22 0.37
C ALA A 77 11.01 -28.35 -0.54
#